data_AF-A0A944HR31-F1
#
_entry.id   AF-A0A944HR31-F1
#
_cell.length_a   1.000
_cell.length_b   1.000
_cell.length_c   1.000
_cell.angle_alpha   90.00
_cell.angle_beta   90.00
_cell.angle_gamma   90.00
#
_symmetry.space_group_name_H-M   'P 1'
#
loop_
_entity.id
_entity.type
_entity.pdbx_description
1 polymer ?
#
loop_
_entity_poly.entity_id
_entity_poly.type
_entity_poly.pdbx_seq_one_letter_code
_entity_poly.pdbx_strand_id
1 'polypeptide(L)'
;MMPVSLAERPAGQVSVPRLVERRLPGELFPRVPVGSVQLTREQVATGLFTRLYRLPVLPTDVELMAALADALNAHGLAGLNARRADLDAEGATKQAVGSAWSYAYRLCVEHWYVGGLAEPISQSMMAVALYASDLPGRGSQELRGRTHEIDGFLAEGIARLGIEAVVQLAADLAREFPSTCKRAKVSELSAAYLDAMPARQRRRACFTVAVNRQLWGPRPLTVWLDDGRYAIGVTPPEDPRTITWEQLTGSDSAQATA
;
A
#
# COMPACT_ATOMS: atom_id res chain seq x y z
N MET A 1 -36.35 -16.86 -3.71
CA MET A 1 -36.37 -15.92 -4.84
C MET A 1 -35.12 -15.06 -4.69
N MET A 2 -34.05 -15.38 -5.43
CA MET A 2 -32.76 -14.69 -5.31
C MET A 2 -32.85 -13.36 -6.06
N PRO A 3 -32.48 -12.22 -5.46
CA PRO A 3 -32.40 -10.97 -6.21
C PRO A 3 -31.30 -11.06 -7.27
N VAL A 4 -31.61 -10.50 -8.43
CA VAL A 4 -30.77 -10.50 -9.63
C VAL A 4 -29.39 -9.95 -9.29
N SER A 5 -28.41 -10.83 -9.46
CA SER A 5 -26.99 -10.67 -9.21
C SER A 5 -26.40 -9.49 -9.99
N LEU A 6 -25.41 -8.83 -9.41
CA LEU A 6 -24.46 -7.90 -10.05
C LEU A 6 -23.66 -8.52 -11.22
N ALA A 7 -24.01 -9.73 -11.68
CA ALA A 7 -23.29 -10.51 -12.68
C ALA A 7 -23.41 -10.00 -14.12
N GLU A 8 -24.29 -9.03 -14.42
CA GLU A 8 -24.51 -8.59 -15.80
C GLU A 8 -24.52 -7.06 -15.91
N ARG A 9 -23.40 -6.42 -15.55
CA ARG A 9 -23.07 -5.15 -16.23
C ARG A 9 -22.41 -5.51 -17.56
N PRO A 10 -22.95 -5.07 -18.72
CA PRO A 10 -22.27 -5.29 -19.99
C PRO A 10 -20.88 -4.66 -19.89
N ALA A 11 -19.87 -5.45 -20.25
CA ALA A 11 -18.49 -5.00 -20.37
C ALA A 11 -18.41 -3.96 -21.50
N GLY A 12 -18.86 -2.73 -21.23
CA GLY A 12 -18.39 -1.60 -21.98
C GLY A 12 -16.87 -1.65 -21.94
N GLN A 13 -16.21 -1.50 -23.08
CA GLN A 13 -14.76 -1.40 -23.16
C GLN A 13 -14.30 -0.20 -22.33
N VAL A 14 -14.12 -0.40 -21.03
CA VAL A 14 -13.42 0.53 -20.17
C VAL A 14 -11.97 0.41 -20.63
N SER A 15 -11.52 1.40 -21.37
CA SER A 15 -10.10 1.52 -21.72
C SER A 15 -9.33 1.61 -20.40
N VAL A 16 -8.68 0.51 -20.05
CA VAL A 16 -7.82 0.46 -18.86
C VAL A 16 -6.71 1.47 -19.11
N PRO A 17 -6.59 2.52 -18.28
CA PRO A 17 -5.56 3.52 -18.46
C PRO A 17 -4.19 2.84 -18.44
N ARG A 18 -3.40 3.08 -19.48
CA ARG A 18 -2.07 2.48 -19.60
C ARG A 18 -1.17 3.10 -18.55
N LEU A 19 -0.86 2.33 -17.52
CA LEU A 19 0.11 2.71 -16.49
C LEU A 19 1.52 2.72 -17.07
N VAL A 20 2.24 3.82 -16.82
CA VAL A 20 3.65 4.00 -17.22
C VAL A 20 4.49 4.12 -15.97
N GLU A 21 5.37 3.15 -15.74
CA GLU A 21 6.25 3.15 -14.57
C GLU A 21 7.33 4.23 -14.68
N ARG A 22 7.73 4.81 -13.54
CA ARG A 22 8.86 5.75 -13.45
C ARG A 22 10.24 5.08 -13.35
N ARG A 23 10.28 3.75 -13.25
CA ARG A 23 11.51 2.97 -13.17
C ARG A 23 12.27 3.06 -14.48
N LEU A 24 13.57 3.33 -14.42
CA LEU A 24 14.44 3.13 -15.58
C LEU A 24 14.75 1.64 -15.76
N PRO A 25 15.10 1.20 -16.99
CA PRO A 25 15.52 -0.18 -17.22
C PRO A 25 16.65 -0.60 -16.27
N GLY A 26 16.42 -1.69 -15.52
CA GLY A 26 17.36 -2.22 -14.54
C GLY A 26 17.21 -1.67 -13.12
N GLU A 27 16.36 -0.65 -12.89
CA GLU A 27 16.07 -0.16 -11.55
C GLU A 27 14.97 -0.98 -10.85
N LEU A 28 15.19 -1.32 -9.58
CA LEU A 28 14.19 -2.02 -8.77
C LEU A 28 13.05 -1.09 -8.33
N PHE A 29 13.39 0.17 -8.03
CA PHE A 29 12.48 1.18 -7.50
C PHE A 29 12.41 2.40 -8.43
N PRO A 30 11.25 3.06 -8.50
CA PRO A 30 11.05 4.28 -9.28
C PRO A 30 11.83 5.45 -8.66
N ARG A 31 12.10 6.45 -9.49
CA ARG A 31 12.66 7.72 -9.03
C ARG A 31 11.56 8.62 -8.48
N VAL A 32 11.89 9.34 -7.41
CA VAL A 32 10.99 10.29 -6.75
C VAL A 32 11.18 11.68 -7.36
N PRO A 33 10.12 12.29 -7.93
CA PRO A 33 10.19 13.63 -8.52
C PRO A 33 10.21 14.71 -7.43
N VAL A 34 11.24 15.56 -7.42
CA VAL A 34 11.31 16.75 -6.56
C VAL A 34 11.65 17.96 -7.42
N GLY A 35 10.63 18.79 -7.70
CA GLY A 35 10.75 19.86 -8.69
C GLY A 35 11.11 19.30 -10.06
N SER A 36 12.20 19.77 -10.66
CA SER A 36 12.71 19.28 -11.96
C SER A 36 13.66 18.08 -11.83
N VAL A 37 13.95 17.60 -10.62
CA VAL A 37 14.95 16.55 -10.37
C VAL A 37 14.25 15.22 -10.09
N GLN A 38 14.83 14.12 -10.57
CA GLN A 38 14.39 12.75 -10.27
C GLN A 38 15.43 12.07 -9.38
N LEU A 39 15.06 11.80 -8.13
CA LEU A 39 15.96 11.25 -7.11
C LEU A 39 15.85 9.73 -7.06
N THR A 40 16.99 9.04 -6.95
CA THR A 40 17.00 7.59 -6.65
C THR A 40 16.57 7.36 -5.21
N ARG A 41 16.17 6.12 -4.89
CA ARG A 41 15.80 5.74 -3.53
C ARG A 41 16.90 6.04 -2.50
N GLU A 42 18.16 5.83 -2.88
CA GLU A 42 19.33 6.12 -2.07
C GLU A 42 19.43 7.61 -1.73
N GLN A 43 19.21 8.47 -2.72
CA GLN A 43 19.25 9.92 -2.57
C GLN A 43 18.08 10.42 -1.71
N VAL A 44 16.90 9.83 -1.87
CA VAL A 44 15.74 10.11 -1.01
C VAL A 44 16.03 9.73 0.43
N ALA A 45 16.54 8.52 0.68
CA ALA A 45 16.90 8.08 2.03
C ALA A 45 17.96 8.98 2.65
N THR A 46 19.01 9.35 1.92
CA THR A 46 20.04 10.28 2.41
C THR A 46 19.46 11.67 2.69
N GLY A 47 18.62 12.20 1.80
CA GLY A 47 17.96 13.49 1.99
C GLY A 47 17.10 13.51 3.25
N LEU A 48 16.22 12.52 3.41
CA LEU A 48 15.36 12.38 4.58
C LEU A 48 16.18 12.19 5.85
N PHE A 49 17.23 11.37 5.82
CA PHE A 49 18.11 11.16 6.97
C PHE A 49 18.70 12.48 7.50
N THR A 50 19.12 13.40 6.63
CA THR A 50 19.63 14.71 7.05
C THR A 50 18.57 15.65 7.64
N ARG A 51 17.29 15.28 7.61
CA ARG A 51 16.15 16.09 8.07
C ARG A 51 15.23 15.35 9.05
N LEU A 52 15.50 14.09 9.38
CA LEU A 52 14.64 13.27 10.24
C LEU A 52 14.26 13.95 11.57
N TYR A 53 15.22 14.64 12.19
CA TYR A 53 15.00 15.35 13.46
C TYR A 53 13.96 16.48 13.39
N ARG A 54 13.54 16.89 12.18
CA ARG A 54 12.51 17.91 11.96
C ARG A 54 11.13 17.32 11.67
N LEU A 55 11.05 16.01 11.42
CA LEU A 55 9.80 15.35 11.08
C LEU A 55 9.04 14.98 12.36
N PRO A 56 7.69 15.03 12.34
CA PRO A 56 6.89 14.47 13.41
C PRO A 56 7.09 12.94 13.49
N VAL A 57 6.62 12.33 14.58
CA VAL A 57 6.74 10.87 14.81
C VAL A 57 6.10 10.05 13.69
N LEU A 58 5.01 10.54 13.11
CA LEU A 58 4.30 9.91 11.99
C LEU A 58 4.11 10.94 10.87
N PRO A 59 5.14 11.14 10.02
CA PRO A 59 5.06 12.14 8.97
C PRO A 59 4.11 11.73 7.85
N THR A 60 3.39 12.70 7.32
CA THR A 60 2.63 12.61 6.07
C THR A 60 3.56 12.65 4.87
N ASP A 61 3.09 12.19 3.71
CA ASP A 61 3.89 12.25 2.48
C ASP A 61 4.24 13.68 2.07
N VAL A 62 3.34 14.64 2.35
CA VAL A 62 3.60 16.07 2.14
C VAL A 62 4.77 16.56 2.99
N GLU A 63 4.84 16.17 4.27
CA GLU A 63 5.95 16.53 5.16
C GLU A 63 7.26 15.87 4.73
N LEU A 64 7.21 14.61 4.27
CA LEU A 64 8.37 13.91 3.72
C LEU A 64 8.89 14.59 2.45
N MET A 65 8.01 14.96 1.54
CA MET A 65 8.37 15.67 0.31
C MET A 65 8.93 17.07 0.58
N ALA A 66 8.37 17.80 1.55
CA ALA A 66 8.91 19.09 1.98
C ALA A 66 10.31 18.95 2.59
N ALA A 67 10.52 17.98 3.49
CA ALA A 67 11.83 17.71 4.07
C ALA A 67 12.87 17.29 3.01
N LEU A 68 12.45 16.52 2.01
CA LEU A 68 13.30 16.12 0.90
C LEU A 68 13.68 17.30 0.01
N ALA A 69 12.73 18.19 -0.30
CA ALA A 69 13.00 19.43 -1.04
C ALA A 69 13.97 20.34 -0.27
N ASP A 70 13.79 20.49 1.05
CA ASP A 70 14.70 21.24 1.93
C ASP A 70 16.11 20.64 1.97
N ALA A 71 16.22 19.31 1.96
CA ALA A 71 17.51 18.62 1.88
C ALA A 71 18.20 18.87 0.53
N LEU A 72 17.45 18.79 -0.57
CA LEU A 72 17.95 19.05 -1.92
C LEU A 72 18.38 20.52 -2.08
N ASN A 73 17.62 21.47 -1.55
CA ASN A 73 17.96 22.89 -1.60
C ASN A 73 19.24 23.21 -0.81
N ALA A 74 19.42 22.57 0.35
CA ALA A 74 20.58 22.85 1.20
C ALA A 74 21.88 22.18 0.73
N HIS A 75 21.79 21.03 0.06
CA HIS A 75 22.97 20.22 -0.26
C HIS A 75 23.19 20.04 -1.76
N GLY A 76 22.18 20.27 -2.59
CA GLY A 76 22.19 19.90 -3.99
C GLY A 76 22.31 18.38 -4.19
N LEU A 77 22.20 17.94 -5.45
CA LEU A 77 22.30 16.52 -5.78
C LEU A 77 23.69 15.94 -5.44
N ALA A 78 24.75 16.70 -5.73
CA ALA A 78 26.12 16.30 -5.41
C ALA A 78 26.35 16.16 -3.91
N GLY A 79 25.79 17.07 -3.09
CA GLY A 79 25.91 16.98 -1.64
C GLY A 79 25.13 15.82 -1.04
N LEU A 80 23.95 15.47 -1.57
CA LEU A 80 23.24 14.26 -1.17
C LEU A 80 24.06 13.00 -1.49
N ASN A 81 24.70 12.93 -2.65
CA ASN A 81 25.57 11.81 -2.99
C ASN A 81 26.78 11.72 -2.05
N ALA A 82 27.41 12.85 -1.71
CA ALA A 82 28.56 12.86 -0.80
C ALA A 82 28.18 12.39 0.61
N ARG A 83 26.98 12.76 1.09
CA ARG A 83 26.45 12.36 2.40
C ARG A 83 25.94 10.93 2.46
N ARG A 84 26.01 10.19 1.35
CA ARG A 84 25.64 8.79 1.34
C ARG A 84 26.49 7.97 2.31
N ALA A 85 27.78 8.26 2.37
CA ALA A 85 28.70 7.62 3.30
C ALA A 85 28.28 7.84 4.76
N ASP A 86 27.74 9.00 5.12
CA ASP A 86 27.26 9.29 6.48
C ASP A 86 26.10 8.35 6.87
N LEU A 87 25.13 8.16 5.97
CA LEU A 87 24.00 7.25 6.16
C LEU A 87 24.46 5.80 6.31
N ASP A 88 25.42 5.38 5.48
CA ASP A 88 25.93 4.01 5.51
C ASP A 88 26.82 3.75 6.75
N ALA A 89 27.55 4.77 7.23
CA ALA A 89 28.39 4.70 8.43
C ALA A 89 27.61 4.65 9.74
N GLU A 90 26.38 5.19 9.79
CA GLU A 90 25.54 5.16 10.98
C GLU A 90 25.12 3.75 11.42
N GLY A 91 25.16 2.77 10.51
CA GLY A 91 24.81 1.38 10.76
C GLY A 91 23.31 1.09 10.62
N ALA A 92 22.97 -0.04 9.98
CA ALA A 92 21.60 -0.37 9.60
C ALA A 92 20.63 -0.60 10.77
N THR A 93 21.14 -0.83 11.98
CA THR A 93 20.33 -1.09 13.19
C THR A 93 19.84 0.18 13.87
N LYS A 94 20.34 1.37 13.48
CA LYS A 94 19.86 2.63 14.03
C LYS A 94 18.46 2.93 13.51
N GLN A 95 17.57 3.28 14.44
CA GLN A 95 16.18 3.64 14.14
C GLN A 95 16.08 4.79 13.12
N ALA A 96 16.99 5.77 13.17
CA ALA A 96 17.02 6.87 12.20
C ALA A 96 17.31 6.36 10.78
N VAL A 97 18.30 5.50 10.60
CA VAL A 97 18.62 4.87 9.31
C VAL A 97 17.42 4.06 8.80
N GLY A 98 16.83 3.22 9.65
CA GLY A 98 15.63 2.44 9.31
C GLY A 98 14.48 3.34 8.85
N SER A 99 14.19 4.40 9.61
CA SER A 99 13.11 5.36 9.30
C SER A 99 13.35 6.06 7.96
N ALA A 100 14.56 6.55 7.69
CA ALA A 100 14.91 7.18 6.42
C ALA A 100 14.66 6.23 5.23
N TRP A 101 15.02 4.96 5.37
CA TRP A 101 14.84 3.97 4.31
C TRP A 101 13.39 3.54 4.10
N SER A 102 12.62 3.39 5.18
CA SER A 102 11.19 3.10 5.11
C SER A 102 10.42 4.27 4.51
N TYR A 103 10.76 5.51 4.88
CA TYR A 103 10.16 6.70 4.26
C TYR A 103 10.56 6.84 2.78
N ALA A 104 11.81 6.54 2.43
CA ALA A 104 12.23 6.52 1.04
C ALA A 104 11.49 5.46 0.23
N TYR A 105 11.28 4.26 0.80
CA TYR A 105 10.47 3.23 0.15
C TYR A 105 9.02 3.69 -0.04
N ARG A 106 8.43 4.31 0.98
CA ARG A 106 7.07 4.88 0.91
C ARG A 106 6.92 5.88 -0.23
N LEU A 107 7.83 6.86 -0.34
CA LEU A 107 7.81 7.83 -1.44
C LEU A 107 8.07 7.20 -2.81
N CYS A 108 8.94 6.19 -2.90
CA CYS A 108 9.10 5.42 -4.14
C CYS A 108 7.80 4.72 -4.53
N VAL A 109 7.12 4.06 -3.58
CA VAL A 109 5.82 3.42 -3.85
C VAL A 109 4.78 4.45 -4.29
N GLU A 110 4.71 5.60 -3.62
CA GLU A 110 3.81 6.70 -3.97
C GLU A 110 3.98 7.18 -5.41
N HIS A 111 5.23 7.30 -5.84
CA HIS A 111 5.59 7.76 -7.17
C HIS A 111 5.93 6.62 -8.14
N TRP A 112 5.28 5.46 -8.03
CA TRP A 112 5.55 4.34 -8.92
C TRP A 112 5.24 4.63 -10.39
N TYR A 113 4.16 5.38 -10.64
CA TYR A 113 3.65 5.65 -11.98
C TYR A 113 3.76 7.13 -12.36
N VAL A 114 3.81 7.38 -13.66
CA VAL A 114 3.61 8.70 -14.24
C VAL A 114 2.11 9.01 -14.28
N GLY A 115 1.73 10.25 -13.99
CA GLY A 115 0.34 10.70 -14.11
C GLY A 115 -0.59 10.24 -12.99
N GLY A 116 -0.04 9.93 -11.82
CA GLY A 116 -0.82 9.55 -10.64
C GLY A 116 0.05 9.23 -9.43
N LEU A 117 -0.61 9.08 -8.29
CA LEU A 117 -0.02 8.60 -7.03
C LEU A 117 -0.48 7.18 -6.76
N ALA A 118 0.34 6.38 -6.09
CA ALA A 118 0.05 4.98 -5.83
C ALA A 118 0.17 4.61 -4.35
N GLU A 119 -0.69 3.73 -3.86
CA GLU A 119 -0.59 3.19 -2.50
C GLU A 119 -0.89 1.70 -2.54
N PRO A 120 -0.34 0.90 -1.60
CA PRO A 120 -0.74 -0.49 -1.46
C PRO A 120 -2.24 -0.60 -1.21
N ILE A 121 -2.93 -1.46 -1.98
CA ILE A 121 -4.37 -1.67 -1.86
C ILE A 121 -4.78 -1.90 -0.39
N SER A 122 -5.72 -1.09 0.11
CA SER A 122 -6.12 -1.12 1.52
C SER A 122 -6.80 -2.45 1.90
N GLN A 123 -6.83 -2.76 3.20
CA GLN A 123 -7.53 -3.95 3.70
C GLN A 123 -9.02 -3.96 3.34
N SER A 124 -9.65 -2.79 3.32
CA SER A 124 -11.06 -2.66 2.95
C SER A 124 -11.28 -2.94 1.46
N MET A 125 -10.40 -2.42 0.59
CA MET A 125 -10.46 -2.71 -0.84
C MET A 125 -10.22 -4.19 -1.12
N MET A 126 -9.24 -4.81 -0.45
CA MET A 126 -9.02 -6.24 -0.55
C MET A 126 -10.26 -7.03 -0.12
N ALA A 127 -10.86 -6.69 1.01
CA ALA A 127 -12.04 -7.39 1.51
C ALA A 127 -13.24 -7.28 0.55
N VAL A 128 -13.48 -6.10 -0.04
CA VAL A 128 -14.53 -5.90 -1.05
C VAL A 128 -14.26 -6.76 -2.29
N ALA A 129 -13.03 -6.77 -2.81
CA ALA A 129 -12.68 -7.62 -3.94
C ALA A 129 -12.92 -9.10 -3.62
N LEU A 130 -12.48 -9.57 -2.44
CA LEU A 130 -12.71 -10.94 -1.99
C LEU A 130 -14.19 -11.27 -1.76
N TYR A 131 -15.06 -10.28 -1.50
CA TYR A 131 -16.51 -10.53 -1.43
C TYR A 131 -17.07 -10.98 -2.77
N ALA A 132 -16.58 -10.39 -3.86
CA ALA A 132 -17.03 -10.66 -5.23
C ALA A 132 -16.32 -11.83 -5.90
N SER A 133 -15.20 -12.32 -5.37
CA SER A 133 -14.48 -13.48 -5.92
C SER A 133 -15.08 -14.81 -5.49
N ASP A 134 -14.60 -15.91 -6.06
CA ASP A 134 -15.01 -17.27 -5.64
C ASP A 134 -14.15 -17.82 -4.49
N LEU A 135 -13.52 -16.95 -3.69
CA LEU A 135 -12.75 -17.37 -2.51
C LEU A 135 -13.61 -18.31 -1.66
N PRO A 136 -13.20 -19.58 -1.47
CA PRO A 136 -13.96 -20.52 -0.66
C PRO A 136 -13.99 -20.03 0.79
N GLY A 137 -14.99 -20.47 1.57
CA GLY A 137 -15.17 -20.10 2.98
C GLY A 137 -14.10 -20.65 3.94
N ARG A 138 -12.84 -20.74 3.50
CA ARG A 138 -11.68 -21.20 4.27
C ARG A 138 -11.27 -20.14 5.29
N GLY A 139 -10.74 -20.61 6.42
CA GLY A 139 -10.16 -19.71 7.43
C GLY A 139 -8.86 -19.07 6.94
N SER A 140 -8.56 -17.85 7.40
CA SER A 140 -7.32 -17.15 7.03
C SER A 140 -6.04 -17.93 7.36
N GLN A 141 -6.05 -18.76 8.41
CA GLN A 141 -4.90 -19.61 8.76
C GLN A 141 -4.58 -20.67 7.70
N GLU A 142 -5.60 -21.19 7.01
CA GLU A 142 -5.42 -22.17 5.92
C GLU A 142 -4.80 -21.52 4.66
N LEU A 143 -4.85 -20.20 4.56
CA LEU A 143 -4.32 -19.42 3.45
C LEU A 143 -2.95 -18.79 3.79
N ARG A 144 -2.42 -19.02 4.99
CA ARG A 144 -1.09 -18.54 5.37
C ARG A 144 -0.04 -19.17 4.44
N GLY A 145 0.85 -18.34 3.90
CA GLY A 145 1.85 -18.78 2.92
C GLY A 145 1.31 -18.96 1.49
N ARG A 146 0.02 -18.71 1.25
CA ARG A 146 -0.64 -18.82 -0.07
C ARG A 146 -1.02 -17.43 -0.61
N THR A 147 -0.12 -16.46 -0.47
CA THR A 147 -0.35 -15.07 -0.88
C THR A 147 -0.71 -14.95 -2.36
N HIS A 148 -0.07 -15.72 -3.24
CA HIS A 148 -0.39 -15.77 -4.67
C HIS A 148 -1.83 -16.21 -4.97
N GLU A 149 -2.38 -17.14 -4.21
CA GLU A 149 -3.77 -17.59 -4.37
C GLU A 149 -4.75 -16.49 -3.94
N ILE A 150 -4.46 -15.82 -2.83
CA ILE A 150 -5.23 -14.67 -2.37
C ILE A 150 -5.19 -13.55 -3.42
N ASP A 151 -4.02 -13.27 -3.97
CA ASP A 151 -3.83 -12.23 -4.98
C ASP A 151 -4.58 -12.58 -6.29
N GLY A 152 -4.68 -13.87 -6.63
CA GLY A 152 -5.55 -14.35 -7.72
C GLY A 152 -7.03 -14.08 -7.47
N PHE A 153 -7.53 -14.38 -6.27
CA PHE A 153 -8.91 -14.06 -5.87
C PHE A 153 -9.16 -12.55 -5.79
N LEU A 154 -8.16 -11.76 -5.39
CA LEU A 154 -8.24 -10.30 -5.41
C LEU A 154 -8.41 -9.79 -6.85
N ALA A 155 -7.58 -10.28 -7.79
CA ALA A 155 -7.67 -9.90 -9.19
C ALA A 155 -9.02 -10.29 -9.81
N GLU A 156 -9.52 -11.48 -9.50
CA GLU A 156 -10.85 -11.94 -9.91
C GLU A 156 -11.96 -11.00 -9.40
N GLY A 157 -11.94 -10.66 -8.11
CA GLY A 157 -12.92 -9.77 -7.50
C GLY A 157 -12.91 -8.36 -8.11
N ILE A 158 -11.71 -7.80 -8.34
CA ILE A 158 -11.55 -6.51 -9.00
C ILE A 158 -12.05 -6.57 -10.44
N ALA A 159 -11.75 -7.65 -11.19
CA ALA A 159 -12.23 -7.81 -12.56
C ALA A 159 -13.76 -7.88 -12.65
N ARG A 160 -14.42 -8.48 -11.65
CA ARG A 160 -15.90 -8.57 -11.58
C ARG A 160 -16.56 -7.24 -11.22
N LEU A 161 -15.99 -6.48 -10.28
CA LEU A 161 -16.61 -5.23 -9.78
C LEU A 161 -16.20 -3.98 -10.57
N GLY A 162 -14.97 -3.95 -11.10
CA GLY A 162 -14.28 -2.74 -11.50
C GLY A 162 -13.64 -2.02 -10.30
N ILE A 163 -12.48 -1.39 -10.53
CA ILE A 163 -11.70 -0.77 -9.46
C ILE A 163 -12.43 0.43 -8.82
N GLU A 164 -13.18 1.20 -9.59
CA GLU A 164 -13.96 2.33 -9.11
C GLU A 164 -15.02 1.87 -8.09
N ALA A 165 -15.70 0.76 -8.38
CA ALA A 165 -16.68 0.19 -7.46
C ALA A 165 -16.00 -0.34 -6.19
N VAL A 166 -14.84 -0.99 -6.33
CA VAL A 166 -14.06 -1.47 -5.17
C VAL A 166 -13.67 -0.31 -4.25
N VAL A 167 -13.17 0.80 -4.79
CA VAL A 167 -12.80 1.98 -4.00
C VAL A 167 -14.03 2.56 -3.28
N GLN A 168 -15.14 2.74 -4.00
CA GLN A 168 -16.36 3.33 -3.43
C GLN A 168 -16.93 2.46 -2.30
N LEU A 169 -17.00 1.15 -2.50
CA LEU A 169 -17.51 0.20 -1.50
C LEU A 169 -16.56 0.06 -0.31
N ALA A 170 -15.25 0.18 -0.53
CA ALA A 170 -14.24 0.08 0.53
C ALA A 170 -14.36 1.23 1.56
N ALA A 171 -14.78 2.42 1.11
CA ALA A 171 -15.02 3.56 2.00
C ALA A 171 -16.12 3.26 3.02
N ASP A 172 -17.22 2.63 2.59
CA ASP A 172 -18.29 2.20 3.50
C ASP A 172 -17.88 0.99 4.35
N LEU A 173 -17.12 0.04 3.79
CA LEU A 173 -16.61 -1.09 4.57
C LEU A 173 -15.69 -0.64 5.72
N ALA A 174 -14.84 0.35 5.48
CA ALA A 174 -13.97 0.93 6.51
C ALA A 174 -14.78 1.55 7.67
N ARG A 175 -16.02 1.99 7.40
CA ARG A 175 -16.96 2.52 8.40
C ARG A 175 -17.75 1.43 9.10
N GLU A 176 -18.02 0.29 8.45
CA GLU A 176 -18.65 -0.90 9.09
C GLU A 176 -17.66 -1.64 10.01
N PHE A 177 -16.37 -1.70 9.66
CA PHE A 177 -15.33 -2.36 10.48
C PHE A 177 -14.20 -1.38 10.81
N PRO A 178 -14.48 -0.32 11.59
CA PRO A 178 -13.46 0.68 11.87
C PRO A 178 -12.38 0.11 12.78
N SER A 179 -11.14 0.54 12.54
CA SER A 179 -10.01 0.31 13.44
C SER A 179 -10.09 1.18 14.71
N THR A 180 -10.97 2.18 14.75
CA THR A 180 -11.16 3.12 15.88
C THR A 180 -12.65 3.34 16.22
N CYS A 181 -12.90 4.02 17.35
CA CYS A 181 -13.90 3.72 18.37
C CYS A 181 -15.41 3.83 18.03
N LYS A 182 -15.83 3.99 16.78
CA LYS A 182 -17.27 4.01 16.47
C LYS A 182 -17.62 3.42 15.10
N ARG A 183 -18.28 2.26 15.14
CA ARG A 183 -18.93 1.63 13.99
C ARG A 183 -20.06 2.52 13.46
N ALA A 184 -20.08 2.78 12.16
CA ALA A 184 -21.18 3.49 11.52
C ALA A 184 -22.49 2.70 11.65
N LYS A 185 -23.61 3.41 11.78
CA LYS A 185 -24.93 2.76 11.75
C LYS A 185 -25.22 2.30 10.33
N VAL A 186 -26.01 1.22 10.19
CA VAL A 186 -26.43 0.71 8.87
C VAL A 186 -27.10 1.79 8.02
N SER A 187 -27.87 2.69 8.65
CA SER A 187 -28.52 3.83 8.00
C SER A 187 -27.56 4.88 7.42
N GLU A 188 -26.27 4.82 7.77
CA GLU A 188 -25.24 5.75 7.31
C GLU A 188 -24.38 5.16 6.18
N LEU A 189 -24.62 3.90 5.80
CA LEU A 189 -23.96 3.19 4.71
C LEU A 189 -24.76 3.37 3.41
N SER A 190 -24.08 3.40 2.26
CA SER A 190 -24.78 3.56 0.99
C SER A 190 -25.65 2.35 0.65
N ALA A 191 -26.76 2.58 -0.06
CA ALA A 191 -27.60 1.50 -0.57
C ALA A 191 -26.81 0.54 -1.48
N ALA A 192 -25.93 1.10 -2.34
CA ALA A 192 -25.05 0.31 -3.20
C ALA A 192 -24.13 -0.63 -2.40
N TYR A 193 -23.63 -0.17 -1.25
CA TYR A 193 -22.88 -1.02 -0.33
C TYR A 193 -23.74 -2.14 0.23
N LEU A 194 -24.91 -1.81 0.77
CA LEU A 194 -25.82 -2.78 1.37
C LEU A 194 -26.28 -3.86 0.37
N ASP A 195 -26.54 -3.48 -0.88
CA ASP A 195 -26.96 -4.40 -1.94
C ASP A 195 -25.84 -5.32 -2.41
N ALA A 196 -24.59 -4.84 -2.39
CA ALA A 196 -23.41 -5.62 -2.78
C ALA A 196 -22.90 -6.56 -1.68
N MET A 197 -23.37 -6.43 -0.44
CA MET A 197 -22.81 -7.14 0.69
C MET A 197 -23.24 -8.61 0.74
N PRO A 198 -22.28 -9.56 0.81
CA PRO A 198 -22.62 -10.96 0.99
C PRO A 198 -23.09 -11.22 2.43
N ALA A 199 -23.49 -12.47 2.71
CA ALA A 199 -23.85 -12.90 4.06
C ALA A 199 -22.75 -12.56 5.11
N ARG A 200 -23.18 -12.23 6.33
CA ARG A 200 -22.29 -11.76 7.43
C ARG A 200 -21.08 -12.65 7.67
N GLN A 201 -21.23 -13.97 7.55
CA GLN A 201 -20.14 -14.93 7.74
C GLN A 201 -19.06 -14.76 6.67
N ARG A 202 -19.44 -14.65 5.39
CA ARG A 202 -18.51 -14.37 4.28
C ARG A 202 -17.82 -13.03 4.49
N ARG A 203 -18.58 -12.00 4.92
CA ARG A 203 -17.99 -10.68 5.21
C ARG A 203 -16.86 -10.73 6.21
N ARG A 204 -17.10 -11.41 7.34
CA ARG A 204 -16.09 -11.57 8.40
C ARG A 204 -14.90 -12.41 7.94
N ALA A 205 -15.14 -13.49 7.20
CA ALA A 205 -14.09 -14.37 6.70
C ALA A 205 -13.14 -13.62 5.76
N CYS A 206 -13.66 -12.97 4.71
CA CYS A 206 -12.81 -12.26 3.76
C CYS A 206 -12.15 -11.02 4.38
N PHE A 207 -12.82 -10.29 5.30
CA PHE A 207 -12.19 -9.19 6.02
C PHE A 207 -11.00 -9.68 6.87
N THR A 208 -11.13 -10.82 7.55
CA THR A 208 -10.03 -11.43 8.30
C THR A 208 -8.87 -11.83 7.38
N VAL A 209 -9.17 -12.41 6.21
CA VAL A 209 -8.15 -12.72 5.19
C VAL A 209 -7.44 -11.45 4.73
N ALA A 210 -8.18 -10.38 4.42
CA ALA A 210 -7.61 -9.10 3.99
C ALA A 210 -6.71 -8.45 5.06
N VAL A 211 -7.16 -8.44 6.33
CA VAL A 211 -6.37 -7.93 7.47
C VAL A 211 -5.08 -8.72 7.63
N ASN A 212 -5.12 -10.04 7.46
CA ASN A 212 -3.91 -10.85 7.61
C ASN A 212 -2.99 -10.76 6.38
N ARG A 213 -3.55 -10.68 5.17
CA ARG A 213 -2.78 -10.56 3.93
C ARG A 213 -1.86 -9.33 3.92
N GLN A 214 -2.27 -8.24 4.56
CA GLN A 214 -1.44 -7.03 4.67
C GLN A 214 -0.15 -7.24 5.49
N LEU A 215 -0.14 -8.25 6.37
CA LEU A 215 1.01 -8.61 7.21
C LEU A 215 1.95 -9.61 6.53
N TRP A 216 1.57 -10.15 5.37
CA TRP A 216 2.29 -11.24 4.68
C TRP A 216 3.12 -10.75 3.48
N GLY A 217 3.50 -9.48 3.49
CA GLY A 217 4.35 -8.86 2.47
C GLY A 217 3.62 -7.86 1.57
N PRO A 218 4.29 -7.39 0.50
CA PRO A 218 3.76 -6.37 -0.40
C PRO A 218 2.43 -6.75 -1.04
N ARG A 219 1.66 -5.73 -1.42
CA ARG A 219 0.33 -5.85 -2.03
C ARG A 219 0.29 -5.08 -3.35
N PRO A 220 -0.60 -5.45 -4.29
CA PRO A 220 -0.83 -4.67 -5.50
C PRO A 220 -1.10 -3.19 -5.18
N LEU A 221 -0.66 -2.29 -6.05
CA LEU A 221 -0.91 -0.87 -5.88
C LEU A 221 -2.29 -0.48 -6.40
N THR A 222 -2.97 0.40 -5.67
CA THR A 222 -4.04 1.25 -6.21
C THR A 222 -3.41 2.54 -6.70
N VAL A 223 -3.77 2.99 -7.90
CA VAL A 223 -3.24 4.22 -8.49
C VAL A 223 -4.37 5.24 -8.63
N TRP A 224 -4.26 6.40 -7.97
CA TRP A 224 -5.09 7.58 -8.25
C TRP A 224 -4.47 8.34 -9.40
N LEU A 225 -5.15 8.34 -10.54
CA LEU A 225 -4.70 9.05 -11.73
C LEU A 225 -5.07 10.53 -11.62
N ASP A 226 -4.28 11.38 -12.27
CA ASP A 226 -4.49 12.84 -12.27
C ASP A 226 -5.85 13.24 -12.89
N ASP A 227 -6.44 12.36 -13.70
CA ASP A 227 -7.77 12.54 -14.30
C ASP A 227 -8.93 12.10 -13.38
N GLY A 228 -8.64 11.70 -12.13
CA GLY A 228 -9.62 11.31 -11.13
C GLY A 228 -10.09 9.85 -11.23
N ARG A 229 -9.54 9.05 -12.16
CA ARG A 229 -9.82 7.62 -12.26
C ARG A 229 -8.88 6.79 -11.39
N TYR A 230 -9.21 5.51 -11.27
CA TYR A 230 -8.42 4.54 -10.52
C TYR A 230 -7.88 3.47 -11.44
N ALA A 231 -6.73 2.90 -11.08
CA ALA A 231 -6.18 1.71 -11.72
C ALA A 231 -5.54 0.78 -10.69
N ILE A 232 -5.35 -0.48 -11.08
CA ILE A 232 -4.53 -1.43 -10.33
C ILE A 232 -3.15 -1.52 -10.97
N GLY A 233 -2.14 -1.24 -10.17
CA GLY A 233 -0.74 -1.39 -10.51
C GLY A 233 -0.17 -2.74 -10.08
N VAL A 234 1.15 -2.85 -10.21
CA VAL A 234 1.93 -4.03 -9.83
C VAL A 234 2.00 -4.18 -8.30
N THR A 235 2.40 -5.35 -7.84
CA THR A 235 2.89 -5.53 -6.47
C THR A 235 4.35 -5.06 -6.44
N PRO A 236 4.71 -4.05 -5.61
CA PRO A 236 6.09 -3.59 -5.54
C PRO A 236 6.97 -4.68 -4.89
N PRO A 237 8.28 -4.68 -5.14
CA PRO A 237 9.20 -5.53 -4.39
C PRO A 237 9.17 -5.18 -2.91
N GLU A 238 9.51 -6.16 -2.08
CA GLU A 238 9.64 -5.95 -0.63
C GLU A 238 10.71 -4.91 -0.33
N ASP A 239 10.50 -4.08 0.70
CA ASP A 239 11.56 -3.20 1.15
C ASP A 239 12.68 -4.07 1.76
N PRO A 240 13.90 -4.09 1.17
CA PRO A 240 15.02 -4.87 1.71
C PRO A 240 15.43 -4.47 3.13
N ARG A 241 14.94 -3.33 3.62
CA ARG A 241 15.16 -2.82 4.98
C ARG A 241 13.89 -2.79 5.82
N THR A 242 12.83 -3.49 5.42
CA THR A 242 11.63 -3.59 6.28
C THR A 242 12.05 -4.17 7.62
N ILE A 243 11.90 -3.37 8.68
CA ILE A 243 11.96 -3.88 10.05
C ILE A 243 10.65 -4.64 10.24
N THR A 244 10.70 -5.97 10.32
CA THR A 244 9.50 -6.75 10.60
C THR A 244 9.00 -6.47 12.02
N TRP A 245 7.69 -6.58 12.26
CA TRP A 245 7.11 -6.45 13.61
C TRP A 245 7.81 -7.36 14.63
N GLU A 246 8.27 -8.53 14.20
CA GLU A 246 9.07 -9.47 15.01
C GLU A 246 10.42 -8.89 15.48
N GLN A 247 11.01 -7.98 14.70
CA GLN A 247 12.24 -7.26 15.06
C GLN A 247 11.95 -6.06 15.99
N LEU A 248 10.73 -5.51 15.97
CA LEU A 248 10.31 -4.40 16.85
C LEU A 248 9.83 -4.87 18.23
N THR A 249 9.26 -6.08 18.35
CA THR A 249 8.72 -6.61 19.62
C THR A 249 9.71 -7.44 20.44
N GLY A 250 10.98 -7.50 20.04
CA GLY A 250 12.01 -8.21 20.79
C GLY A 250 11.97 -9.73 20.53
N SER A 251 12.93 -10.18 19.74
CA SER A 251 13.44 -11.54 19.83
C SER A 251 14.25 -11.66 21.14
N ASP A 252 13.55 -11.73 22.27
CA ASP A 252 14.11 -12.00 23.61
C ASP A 252 13.77 -13.44 24.06
N SER A 253 13.74 -14.38 23.12
CA SER A 253 13.43 -15.79 23.40
C SER A 253 14.43 -16.78 22.77
N ALA A 254 15.65 -16.35 22.50
CA ALA A 254 16.72 -17.23 22.03
C ALA A 254 18.05 -17.05 22.80
N GLN A 255 17.99 -16.92 24.14
CA GLN A 255 19.10 -17.27 25.04
C GLN A 255 18.54 -17.81 26.37
N ALA A 256 18.00 -19.03 26.34
CA ALA A 256 17.73 -19.83 27.53
C ALA A 256 17.75 -21.33 27.21
N THR A 257 18.86 -21.80 26.63
CA THR A 257 19.27 -23.21 26.65
C THR A 257 20.76 -23.30 26.30
N ALA A 258 21.59 -23.13 27.32
CA ALA A 258 22.89 -23.77 27.46
C ALA A 258 23.10 -24.07 28.94
#